data_AF-A0A3B0K1D0-F1
#
_entry.id   AF-A0A3B0K1D0-F1
#
_cell.length_a   1.000
_cell.length_b   1.000
_cell.length_c   1.000
_cell.angle_alpha   90.00
_cell.angle_beta   90.00
_cell.angle_gamma   90.00
#
_symmetry.space_group_name_H-M   'P 1'
#
loop_
_entity.id
_entity.type
_entity.pdbx_description
1 polymer ?
#
loop_
_entity_poly.entity_id
_entity_poly.type
_entity_poly.pdbx_seq_one_letter_code
_entity_poly.pdbx_strand_id
1 'polypeptide(L)'
;MSNVPESLDWRRKGFTTPSQNQQSCGSCYAFSIAESIEGQVFKRTGKILTLSVQQIVDCSVSHGNQGCIGGSLRNTLKYLQSTGGIMRSDDYKYASKVMKDGRKKLRN
;
A
#
# COMPACT_ATOMS: atom_id res chain seq x y z
N MET A 1 -26.66 -1.88 19.62
CA MET A 1 -25.40 -1.55 18.93
C MET A 1 -24.37 -2.56 19.39
N SER A 2 -23.76 -3.27 18.44
CA SER A 2 -22.88 -4.42 18.66
C SER A 2 -21.65 -4.08 19.52
N ASN A 3 -21.24 -5.05 20.36
CA ASN A 3 -20.08 -5.03 21.25
C ASN A 3 -18.78 -4.55 20.57
N VAL A 4 -18.48 -3.26 20.65
CA VAL A 4 -17.17 -2.70 20.34
C VAL A 4 -16.35 -2.72 21.64
N PRO A 5 -15.13 -3.30 21.65
CA PRO A 5 -14.31 -3.30 22.85
C PRO A 5 -13.88 -1.87 23.21
N GLU A 6 -13.70 -1.61 24.52
CA GLU A 6 -13.18 -0.32 25.02
C GLU A 6 -11.80 0.03 24.46
N SER A 7 -10.98 -0.99 24.16
CA SER A 7 -9.69 -0.83 23.49
C SER A 7 -9.41 -1.96 22.50
N LEU A 8 -8.74 -1.61 21.41
CA LEU A 8 -8.29 -2.56 20.38
C LEU A 8 -6.92 -2.13 19.85
N ASP A 9 -5.94 -3.02 19.98
CA ASP A 9 -4.61 -2.86 19.39
C ASP A 9 -4.29 -4.10 18.54
N TRP A 10 -4.26 -3.94 17.21
CA TRP A 10 -3.99 -5.03 16.27
C TRP A 10 -2.58 -5.59 16.41
N ARG A 11 -1.61 -4.82 16.95
CA ARG A 11 -0.25 -5.30 17.21
C ARG A 11 -0.24 -6.35 18.30
N ARG A 12 -1.07 -6.16 19.35
CA ARG A 12 -1.31 -7.17 20.40
C ARG A 12 -2.04 -8.41 19.89
N LYS A 13 -2.62 -8.35 18.69
CA LYS A 13 -3.25 -9.47 17.99
C LYS A 13 -2.34 -10.12 16.94
N GLY A 14 -1.06 -9.73 16.88
CA GLY A 14 -0.06 -10.32 15.99
C GLY A 14 0.17 -9.57 14.67
N PHE A 15 -0.58 -8.50 14.38
CA PHE A 15 -0.31 -7.65 13.22
C PHE A 15 0.76 -6.60 13.56
N THR A 16 2.02 -7.03 13.52
CA THR A 16 3.18 -6.17 13.79
C THR A 16 4.10 -6.18 12.58
N THR A 17 4.12 -5.07 11.85
CA THR A 17 5.05 -4.84 10.73
C THR A 17 6.21 -3.96 11.19
N PRO A 18 7.39 -4.03 10.53
CA PRO A 18 8.45 -3.05 10.73
C PRO A 18 7.96 -1.64 10.41
N SER A 19 8.43 -0.65 11.17
CA SER A 19 8.17 0.76 10.87
C SER A 19 8.66 1.10 9.46
N GLN A 20 7.78 1.70 8.66
CA GLN A 20 8.10 2.13 7.29
C GLN A 20 8.63 3.56 7.24
N ASN A 21 9.36 3.91 6.18
CA ASN A 21 9.91 5.25 5.98
C ASN A 21 9.73 5.72 4.53
N GLN A 22 8.86 6.73 4.34
CA GLN A 22 8.63 7.33 3.01
C GLN A 22 9.79 8.20 2.51
N GLN A 23 10.68 8.62 3.39
CA GLN A 23 11.77 9.57 3.15
C GLN A 23 11.23 10.91 2.61
N SER A 24 11.85 11.50 1.58
CA SER A 24 11.46 12.78 0.99
C SER A 24 10.33 12.70 -0.04
N CYS A 25 9.82 11.50 -0.33
CA CYS A 25 8.70 11.29 -1.25
C CYS A 25 7.36 11.47 -0.52
N GLY A 26 6.45 12.27 -1.07
CA GLY A 26 5.08 12.46 -0.59
C GLY A 26 4.16 11.26 -0.88
N SER A 27 4.56 10.07 -0.47
CA SER A 27 3.90 8.78 -0.76
C SER A 27 3.09 8.23 0.43
N CYS A 28 2.79 9.05 1.44
CA CYS A 28 2.00 8.64 2.62
C CYS A 28 0.69 7.93 2.24
N TYR A 29 -0.01 8.43 1.22
CA TYR A 29 -1.24 7.83 0.69
C TYR A 29 -1.05 6.37 0.23
N ALA A 30 0.11 6.06 -0.35
CA ALA A 30 0.45 4.74 -0.85
C ALA A 30 0.78 3.79 0.30
N PHE A 31 1.55 4.24 1.29
CA PHE A 31 1.82 3.49 2.53
C PHE A 31 0.52 3.19 3.28
N SER A 32 -0.34 4.19 3.49
CA SER A 32 -1.60 4.02 4.21
C SER A 32 -2.51 2.96 3.58
N ILE A 33 -2.63 2.93 2.25
CA ILE A 33 -3.44 1.90 1.58
C ILE A 33 -2.75 0.54 1.59
N ALA A 34 -1.44 0.48 1.33
CA ALA A 34 -0.69 -0.77 1.36
C ALA A 34 -0.86 -1.46 2.73
N GLU A 35 -0.49 -0.79 3.82
CA GLU A 35 -0.59 -1.35 5.18
C GLU A 35 -2.03 -1.70 5.59
N SER A 36 -3.02 -0.93 5.14
CA SER A 36 -4.43 -1.26 5.37
C SER A 36 -4.82 -2.59 4.71
N ILE A 37 -4.32 -2.85 3.49
CA ILE A 37 -4.54 -4.11 2.78
C ILE A 37 -3.75 -5.24 3.45
N GLU A 38 -2.51 -5.01 3.88
CA GLU A 38 -1.73 -5.99 4.66
C GLU A 38 -2.49 -6.43 5.91
N GLY A 39 -3.11 -5.48 6.62
CA GLY A 39 -3.97 -5.76 7.78
C GLY A 39 -5.19 -6.60 7.44
N GLN A 40 -5.85 -6.35 6.30
CA GLN A 40 -6.98 -7.19 5.86
C GLN A 40 -6.53 -8.60 5.45
N VAL A 41 -5.37 -8.72 4.78
CA VAL A 41 -4.78 -10.02 4.43
C VAL A 41 -4.43 -10.79 5.71
N PHE A 42 -3.80 -10.13 6.68
CA PHE A 42 -3.51 -10.73 7.99
C PHE A 42 -4.79 -11.19 8.69
N LYS A 43 -5.83 -10.34 8.76
CA LYS A 43 -7.12 -10.70 9.36
C LYS A 43 -7.74 -11.95 8.73
N ARG A 44 -7.58 -12.13 7.42
CA ARG A 44 -8.14 -13.27 6.67
C ARG A 44 -7.27 -14.53 6.74
N THR A 45 -5.94 -14.39 6.80
CA THR A 45 -5.01 -15.49 6.55
C THR A 45 -4.10 -15.82 7.75
N GLY A 46 -4.02 -14.94 8.74
CA GLY A 46 -3.06 -15.00 9.83
C GLY A 46 -1.61 -14.72 9.42
N LYS A 47 -1.36 -14.35 8.15
CA LYS A 47 -0.01 -14.11 7.61
C LYS A 47 0.21 -12.63 7.31
N ILE A 48 1.38 -12.12 7.68
CA ILE A 48 1.84 -10.79 7.29
C ILE A 48 2.48 -10.91 5.90
N LEU A 49 1.95 -10.19 4.94
CA LEU A 49 2.48 -10.08 3.58
C LEU A 49 2.81 -8.62 3.34
N THR A 50 4.05 -8.28 3.01
CA THR A 50 4.44 -6.89 2.71
C THR A 50 4.16 -6.55 1.25
N LEU A 51 3.58 -5.38 0.99
CA LEU A 51 3.08 -4.97 -0.31
C LEU A 51 3.90 -3.83 -0.93
N SER A 52 3.92 -3.79 -2.26
CA SER A 52 4.70 -2.80 -3.01
C SER A 52 4.03 -1.43 -3.00
N VAL A 53 4.47 -0.57 -2.08
CA VAL A 53 4.16 0.86 -2.09
C VAL A 53 4.63 1.51 -3.40
N GLN A 54 5.76 1.05 -3.95
CA GLN A 54 6.34 1.61 -5.17
C GLN A 54 5.44 1.42 -6.39
N GLN A 55 4.76 0.28 -6.51
CA GLN A 55 3.80 0.05 -7.58
C GLN A 55 2.70 1.12 -7.57
N ILE A 56 2.18 1.48 -6.38
CA ILE A 56 1.19 2.55 -6.24
C ILE A 56 1.80 3.88 -6.70
N VAL A 57 2.99 4.25 -6.21
CA VAL A 57 3.66 5.51 -6.55
C VAL A 57 3.84 5.67 -8.06
N ASP A 58 4.25 4.61 -8.75
CA ASP A 58 4.58 4.69 -10.18
C ASP A 58 3.36 4.56 -11.11
N CYS A 59 2.34 3.81 -10.69
CA CYS A 59 1.31 3.32 -11.61
C CYS A 59 -0.08 3.89 -11.34
N SER A 60 -0.35 4.41 -10.15
CA SER A 60 -1.67 4.99 -9.82
C SER A 60 -1.92 6.39 -10.40
N VAL A 61 -0.95 6.93 -11.15
CA VAL A 61 -1.07 8.23 -11.83
C VAL A 61 -2.22 8.29 -12.84
N SER A 62 -2.54 7.17 -13.48
CA SER A 62 -3.69 7.04 -14.39
C SER A 62 -5.03 7.24 -13.67
N HIS A 63 -5.04 7.18 -12.34
CA HIS A 63 -6.21 7.38 -11.49
C HIS A 63 -6.14 8.70 -10.72
N GLY A 64 -5.24 9.61 -11.10
CA GLY A 64 -5.17 10.97 -10.56
C GLY A 64 -4.24 11.15 -9.35
N ASN A 65 -3.40 10.17 -9.03
CA ASN A 65 -2.30 10.37 -8.09
C ASN A 65 -1.08 11.01 -8.79
N GLN A 66 -0.14 11.55 -8.03
CA GLN A 66 0.99 12.33 -8.57
C GLN A 66 2.34 11.82 -8.08
N GLY A 67 2.44 10.51 -7.85
CA GLY A 67 3.68 9.87 -7.39
C GLY A 67 4.16 10.45 -6.07
N CYS A 68 5.35 11.03 -6.03
CA CYS A 68 5.91 11.66 -4.84
C CYS A 68 5.40 13.08 -4.54
N ILE A 69 4.61 13.70 -5.42
CA ILE A 69 4.00 15.00 -5.15
C ILE A 69 2.80 14.83 -4.19
N GLY A 70 2.17 13.65 -4.20
CA GLY A 70 1.02 13.34 -3.37
C GLY A 70 0.03 12.43 -4.08
N GLY A 71 -1.03 12.07 -3.35
CA GLY A 71 -2.08 11.21 -3.87
C GLY A 71 -3.26 11.09 -2.92
N SER A 72 -4.34 10.51 -3.42
CA SER A 72 -5.58 10.27 -2.70
C SER A 72 -5.73 8.80 -2.37
N LEU A 73 -6.18 8.52 -1.14
CA LEU A 73 -6.55 7.17 -0.71
C LEU A 73 -7.64 6.57 -1.63
N ARG A 74 -8.63 7.37 -2.01
CA ARG A 74 -9.73 6.95 -2.89
C ARG A 74 -9.24 6.60 -4.29
N ASN A 75 -8.35 7.43 -4.86
CA ASN A 75 -7.78 7.17 -6.18
C ASN A 75 -6.91 5.92 -6.18
N THR A 76 -6.18 5.71 -5.09
CA THR A 76 -5.34 4.52 -4.89
C THR A 76 -6.19 3.25 -4.81
N LEU A 77 -7.29 3.26 -4.06
CA LEU A 77 -8.22 2.13 -4.01
C LEU A 77 -8.85 1.84 -5.37
N LYS A 78 -9.27 2.88 -6.12
CA LYS A 78 -9.77 2.71 -7.50
C LYS A 78 -8.74 2.10 -8.43
N TYR A 79 -7.48 2.56 -8.34
CA TYR A 79 -6.37 1.99 -9.09
C TYR A 79 -6.18 0.50 -8.75
N LEU A 80 -6.13 0.12 -7.47
CA LEU A 80 -5.94 -1.27 -7.08
C LEU A 80 -7.11 -2.17 -7.49
N GLN A 81 -8.33 -1.64 -7.48
CA GLN A 81 -9.50 -2.34 -7.99
C GLN A 81 -9.41 -2.55 -9.51
N SER A 82 -8.92 -1.58 -10.28
CA SER A 82 -8.81 -1.70 -11.74
C SER A 82 -7.64 -2.56 -12.19
N THR A 83 -6.54 -2.60 -11.43
CA THR A 83 -5.40 -3.49 -11.72
C THR A 83 -5.58 -4.92 -11.21
N GLY A 84 -6.61 -5.17 -10.39
CA GLY A 84 -6.89 -6.49 -9.83
C GLY A 84 -5.94 -6.89 -8.69
N GLY A 85 -5.10 -5.98 -8.20
CA GLY A 85 -4.19 -6.28 -7.09
C GLY A 85 -2.94 -5.40 -7.00
N ILE A 86 -2.08 -5.80 -6.07
CA ILE A 86 -0.82 -5.17 -5.70
C ILE A 86 0.25 -6.24 -5.49
N MET A 87 1.46 -5.97 -5.96
CA MET A 87 2.63 -6.83 -5.89
C MET A 87 3.17 -6.91 -4.47
N ARG A 88 3.99 -7.92 -4.19
CA ARG A 88 4.76 -7.98 -2.95
C ARG A 88 5.87 -6.94 -2.98
N SER A 89 6.28 -6.48 -1.80
CA SER A 89 7.38 -5.52 -1.66
C SER A 89 8.69 -6.09 -2.21
N ASP A 90 8.94 -7.39 -2.08
CA ASP A 90 10.16 -8.03 -2.56
C ASP A 90 10.26 -8.05 -4.09
N ASP A 91 9.14 -8.19 -4.78
CA ASP A 91 9.07 -8.20 -6.25
C ASP A 91 9.23 -6.77 -6.82
N TYR A 92 8.79 -5.77 -6.05
CA TYR A 92 8.87 -4.37 -6.46
C TYR A 92 9.15 -3.46 -5.25
N LYS A 93 10.45 -3.27 -4.99
CA LYS A 93 10.97 -2.54 -3.83
C LYS A 93 10.73 -1.03 -3.89
N TYR A 94 10.59 -0.42 -2.72
CA TYR A 94 10.46 1.02 -2.54
C TYR A 94 11.76 1.77 -2.89
N ALA A 95 11.63 2.81 -3.72
CA ALA A 95 12.74 3.62 -4.23
C ALA A 95 12.66 5.10 -3.79
N SER A 96 11.59 5.51 -3.10
CA SER A 96 11.35 6.90 -2.67
C SER A 96 11.43 7.93 -3.80
N LYS A 97 11.09 7.53 -5.02
CA LYS A 97 10.99 8.39 -6.20
C LYS A 97 10.08 7.75 -7.22
N VAL A 98 9.56 8.54 -8.16
CA VAL A 98 8.84 7.99 -9.31
C VAL A 98 9.84 7.35 -10.27
N MET A 99 9.66 6.08 -10.59
CA MET A 99 10.49 5.37 -11.56
C MET A 99 9.84 5.39 -12.94
N LYS A 100 10.64 5.76 -13.96
CA LYS A 100 10.16 5.87 -15.35
C LYS A 100 9.84 4.51 -15.99
N ASP A 101 10.42 3.42 -15.49
CA ASP A 101 10.27 2.06 -16.02
C ASP A 101 9.16 1.25 -15.33
N GLY A 102 8.65 1.71 -14.18
CA GLY A 102 7.66 0.99 -13.38
C GLY A 102 6.40 0.61 -14.15
N ARG A 103 5.99 1.47 -15.08
CA ARG A 103 4.84 1.25 -15.98
C ARG A 103 5.07 0.11 -16.99
N LYS A 104 6.31 -0.29 -17.25
CA LYS A 104 6.65 -1.39 -18.18
C LYS A 104 6.63 -2.75 -17.47
N LYS A 105 6.95 -2.82 -16.18
CA LYS A 105 7.01 -4.09 -15.42
C LYS A 105 5.66 -4.78 -15.23
N LEU A 106 4.54 -4.07 -15.43
CA LEU A 106 3.17 -4.59 -15.28
C LEU A 106 2.49 -5.00 -16.60
N ARG A 107 3.20 -4.97 -17.74
CA ARG A 107 2.63 -5.25 -19.08
C ARG A 107 2.97 -6.65 -19.62
N ASN A 108 3.50 -7.54 -18.78
CA ASN A 108 3.77 -8.94 -19.13
C ASN A 108 2.86 -9.86 -18.32
#